data_AF-A0A7W1AIG0-F1
#
_entry.id   AF-A0A7W1AIG0-F1
#
_cell.length_a   1.000
_cell.length_b   1.000
_cell.length_c   1.000
_cell.angle_alpha   90.00
_cell.angle_beta   90.00
_cell.angle_gamma   90.00
#
_symmetry.space_group_name_H-M   'P 1'
#
loop_
_entity.id
_entity.type
_entity.pdbx_description
1 polymer ?
#
loop_
_entity_poly.entity_id
_entity_poly.type
_entity_poly.pdbx_seq_one_letter_code
_entity_poly.pdbx_strand_id
1 'polypeptide(L)'
;MKWLLPILLATSGCFSSWAITQASGNQRILDERVRAEHVPVPGVHERLGVSMPLAPEYKIVPAGVATEPLPFALRCRSTQTATDTVYRAGFRYGSTWKKVTALMLALEAGIAAAAYFGGDPTKPGTQVAVGFFGLDALGTAALLFVPRKEIYRRDVEPVVSTLRTDCPAGLLLDVAGETFPVDAAGRIGELGEAALDAWMRAPTTLPIRVTYREHVIDLAIGHNEVCTWNRTRHEDPCPAYWVRSPAIAGSVEVPMGTLTQLP
;
A
#
# COMPACT_ATOMS: atom_id res chain seq x y z
N MET A 1 38.63 -22.20 6.19
CA MET A 1 37.37 -22.47 6.93
C MET A 1 36.45 -21.26 7.17
N LYS A 2 36.83 -20.00 6.87
CA LYS A 2 35.96 -18.81 7.08
C LYS A 2 34.87 -18.59 6.03
N TRP A 3 34.89 -19.31 4.91
CA TRP A 3 33.95 -19.15 3.79
C TRP A 3 32.81 -20.17 3.73
N LEU A 4 32.81 -21.18 4.61
CA LEU A 4 31.78 -22.24 4.61
C LEU A 4 30.51 -21.84 5.40
N LEU A 5 30.62 -20.97 6.40
CA LEU A 5 29.52 -20.54 7.26
C LEU A 5 28.39 -19.78 6.52
N PRO A 6 28.67 -18.84 5.57
CA PRO A 6 27.60 -18.17 4.82
C PRO A 6 26.95 -19.07 3.77
N ILE A 7 27.65 -20.09 3.25
CA ILE A 7 27.08 -21.10 2.35
C ILE A 7 26.16 -22.04 3.14
N LEU A 8 26.58 -22.47 4.34
CA LEU A 8 25.79 -23.25 5.29
C LEU A 8 24.48 -22.54 5.73
N LEU A 9 24.49 -21.22 5.86
CA LEU A 9 23.29 -20.42 6.17
C LEU A 9 22.40 -20.18 4.94
N ALA A 10 23.00 -20.08 3.75
CA ALA A 10 22.27 -19.97 2.48
C ALA A 10 21.66 -21.31 2.01
N THR A 11 22.20 -22.45 2.44
CA THR A 11 21.67 -23.81 2.21
C THR A 11 20.91 -24.35 3.43
N SER A 12 20.32 -23.47 4.25
CA SER A 12 19.52 -23.90 5.39
C SER A 12 18.35 -24.75 4.91
N GLY A 13 18.25 -25.94 5.49
CA GLY A 13 17.58 -27.12 4.97
C GLY A 13 16.25 -26.89 4.26
N CYS A 14 16.12 -27.45 3.06
CA CYS A 14 14.89 -27.36 2.27
C CYS A 14 13.69 -27.93 3.01
N PHE A 15 13.89 -29.02 3.76
CA PHE A 15 12.85 -29.58 4.61
C PHE A 15 12.46 -28.63 5.74
N SER A 16 13.46 -28.06 6.41
CA SER A 16 13.26 -27.11 7.52
C SER A 16 12.50 -25.84 7.05
N SER A 17 12.90 -25.28 5.91
CA SER A 17 12.24 -24.11 5.29
C SER A 17 10.81 -24.41 4.84
N TRP A 18 10.59 -25.60 4.28
CA TRP A 18 9.26 -26.08 3.94
C TRP A 18 8.37 -26.23 5.18
N ALA A 19 8.88 -26.82 6.26
CA ALA A 19 8.15 -27.02 7.52
C ALA A 19 7.73 -25.69 8.15
N ILE A 20 8.61 -24.68 8.14
CA ILE A 20 8.30 -23.32 8.61
C ILE A 20 7.20 -22.69 7.73
N THR A 21 7.25 -22.91 6.41
CA THR A 21 6.24 -22.39 5.47
C THR A 21 4.89 -23.08 5.68
N GLN A 22 4.86 -24.37 6.05
CA GLN A 22 3.63 -25.07 6.44
C GLN A 22 3.07 -24.50 7.74
N ALA A 23 3.90 -24.33 8.77
CA ALA A 23 3.49 -23.87 10.10
C ALA A 23 3.02 -22.40 10.12
N SER A 24 3.65 -21.54 9.32
CA SER A 24 3.27 -20.12 9.20
C SER A 24 2.02 -19.88 8.35
N GLY A 25 1.51 -20.90 7.65
CA GLY A 25 0.39 -20.76 6.72
C GLY A 25 0.72 -19.99 5.44
N ASN A 26 1.98 -19.58 5.23
CA ASN A 26 2.40 -18.79 4.08
C ASN A 26 2.74 -19.66 2.85
N GLN A 27 1.88 -20.65 2.58
CA GLN A 27 2.08 -21.64 1.51
C GLN A 27 1.95 -21.06 0.09
N ARG A 28 1.57 -19.77 -0.03
CA ARG A 28 1.36 -19.05 -1.31
C ARG A 28 2.62 -18.95 -2.16
N ILE A 29 3.80 -18.89 -1.52
CA ILE A 29 5.10 -18.75 -2.21
C ILE A 29 5.45 -20.03 -3.02
N LEU A 30 4.79 -21.16 -2.72
CA LEU A 30 5.05 -22.46 -3.32
C LEU A 30 4.06 -22.83 -4.44
N ASP A 31 3.14 -21.93 -4.78
CA ASP A 31 2.11 -22.16 -5.79
C ASP A 31 2.65 -21.82 -7.19
N GLU A 32 2.52 -22.74 -8.14
CA GLU A 32 3.05 -22.63 -9.51
C GLU A 32 1.95 -22.47 -10.55
N ARG A 33 2.30 -21.81 -11.66
CA ARG A 33 1.44 -21.62 -12.84
C ARG A 33 0.05 -21.08 -12.47
N VAL A 34 0.02 -20.17 -11.51
CA VAL A 34 -1.22 -19.55 -11.03
C VAL A 34 -1.83 -18.75 -12.18
N ARG A 35 -2.99 -19.21 -12.65
CA ARG A 35 -3.85 -18.44 -13.54
C ARG A 35 -4.84 -17.68 -12.69
N ALA A 36 -4.95 -16.39 -12.95
CA ALA A 36 -5.94 -15.52 -12.32
C ALA A 36 -7.02 -15.20 -13.36
N GLU A 37 -8.27 -15.44 -12.99
CA GLU A 37 -9.43 -14.97 -13.73
C GLU A 37 -10.15 -13.93 -12.88
N HIS A 38 -10.34 -12.75 -13.46
CA HIS A 38 -10.96 -11.61 -12.80
C HIS A 38 -12.43 -11.58 -13.19
N VAL A 39 -13.30 -11.74 -12.20
CA VAL A 39 -14.75 -11.61 -12.39
C VAL A 39 -15.21 -10.38 -11.62
N PRO A 40 -15.67 -9.32 -12.32
CA PRO A 40 -16.17 -8.13 -11.65
C PRO A 40 -17.44 -8.48 -10.86
N VAL A 41 -17.52 -8.07 -9.60
CA VAL A 41 -18.72 -8.25 -8.77
C VAL A 41 -19.58 -6.99 -8.90
N PRO A 42 -20.91 -7.12 -9.07
CA PRO A 42 -21.80 -5.97 -9.06
C PRO A 42 -21.80 -5.33 -7.68
N GLY A 43 -21.33 -4.08 -7.60
CA GLY A 43 -21.23 -3.34 -6.36
C GLY A 43 -20.15 -2.29 -6.49
N VAL A 44 -20.58 -1.06 -6.75
CA VAL A 44 -19.66 0.03 -7.02
C VAL A 44 -19.90 1.16 -6.04
N HIS A 45 -18.91 1.43 -5.20
CA HIS A 45 -18.95 2.52 -4.24
C HIS A 45 -18.15 3.69 -4.76
N GLU A 46 -18.80 4.84 -4.92
CA GLU A 46 -18.12 6.07 -5.33
C GLU A 46 -17.80 6.92 -4.10
N ARG A 47 -16.58 7.44 -4.05
CA ARG A 47 -16.07 8.33 -3.01
C ARG A 47 -15.47 9.56 -3.64
N LEU A 48 -15.74 10.72 -3.06
CA LEU A 48 -15.11 11.98 -3.40
C LEU A 48 -14.02 12.27 -2.37
N GLY A 49 -12.76 12.15 -2.76
CA GLY A 49 -11.64 12.71 -2.01
C GLY A 49 -11.57 14.21 -2.26
N VAL A 50 -11.72 15.03 -1.22
CA VAL A 50 -11.47 16.48 -1.27
C VAL A 50 -10.25 16.75 -0.43
N SER A 51 -9.24 17.42 -0.98
CA SER A 51 -8.02 17.75 -0.26
C SER A 51 -7.56 19.18 -0.49
N MET A 52 -6.96 19.77 0.54
CA MET A 52 -6.34 21.09 0.48
C MET A 52 -4.87 20.93 0.06
N PRO A 53 -4.45 21.40 -1.13
CA PRO A 53 -3.05 21.32 -1.52
C PRO A 53 -2.19 22.23 -0.62
N LEU A 54 -1.14 21.65 -0.06
CA LEU A 54 -0.18 22.32 0.81
C LEU A 54 0.74 23.30 0.09
N ALA A 55 0.99 23.09 -1.20
CA ALA A 55 1.91 23.91 -1.99
C ALA A 55 1.12 24.74 -3.01
N PRO A 56 1.48 26.02 -3.20
CA PRO A 56 0.99 26.79 -4.34
C PRO A 56 1.39 26.05 -5.62
N GLU A 57 0.41 25.75 -6.47
CA GLU A 57 0.70 25.34 -7.82
C GLU A 57 1.20 26.57 -8.58
N TYR A 58 2.35 26.45 -9.25
CA TYR A 58 2.88 27.53 -10.05
C TYR A 58 2.58 27.27 -11.52
N LYS A 59 2.18 28.30 -12.26
CA LYS A 59 2.10 28.20 -13.71
C LYS A 59 3.52 28.13 -14.29
N ILE A 60 3.88 26.99 -14.88
CA ILE A 60 5.13 26.84 -15.63
C ILE A 60 4.91 27.44 -17.02
N VAL A 61 5.47 28.63 -17.26
CA VAL A 61 5.50 29.26 -18.59
C VAL A 61 6.69 28.66 -19.38
N PRO A 62 6.67 28.58 -20.74
CA PRO A 62 7.68 27.87 -21.55
C PRO A 62 9.14 28.37 -21.48
N ALA A 63 9.52 29.16 -20.49
CA ALA A 63 10.87 29.65 -20.24
C ALA A 63 11.43 29.21 -18.86
N GLY A 64 10.79 28.27 -18.15
CA GLY A 64 11.35 27.67 -16.92
C GLY A 64 11.32 28.58 -15.68
N VAL A 65 10.75 29.78 -15.78
CA VAL A 65 10.56 30.71 -14.66
C VAL A 65 9.11 30.61 -14.19
N ALA A 66 8.91 30.04 -13.00
CA ALA A 66 7.62 30.08 -12.30
C ALA A 66 7.27 31.55 -12.03
N THR A 67 6.21 32.06 -12.67
CA THR A 67 5.99 33.52 -12.74
C THR A 67 4.87 34.02 -11.84
N GLU A 68 3.88 33.21 -11.48
CA GLU A 68 2.84 33.63 -10.52
C GLU A 68 2.32 32.40 -9.74
N PRO A 69 2.06 32.53 -8.41
CA PRO A 69 1.32 31.51 -7.67
C PRO A 69 -0.12 31.45 -8.20
N LEU A 70 -0.61 30.25 -8.50
CA LEU A 70 -2.00 30.08 -8.89
C LEU A 70 -2.92 30.40 -7.69
N PRO A 71 -4.15 30.90 -7.96
CA PRO A 71 -5.15 31.08 -6.92
C PRO A 71 -5.43 29.75 -6.21
N PHE A 72 -5.88 29.82 -4.97
CA PHE A 72 -6.13 28.63 -4.18
C PHE A 72 -7.22 27.78 -4.84
N ALA A 73 -6.99 26.47 -4.89
CA ALA A 73 -7.92 25.50 -5.42
C ALA A 73 -7.90 24.23 -4.57
N LEU A 74 -9.07 23.76 -4.16
CA LEU A 74 -9.25 22.43 -3.60
C LEU A 74 -8.96 21.37 -4.67
N ARG A 75 -8.29 20.29 -4.29
CA ARG A 75 -8.09 19.13 -5.14
C ARG A 75 -9.18 18.11 -4.86
N CYS A 76 -10.07 17.92 -5.83
CA CYS A 76 -11.09 16.90 -5.79
C CYS A 76 -10.69 15.69 -6.63
N ARG A 77 -11.02 14.49 -6.14
CA ARG A 77 -10.82 13.24 -6.85
C ARG A 77 -12.00 12.33 -6.58
N SER A 78 -12.79 12.03 -7.60
CA SER A 78 -13.77 10.94 -7.50
C SER A 78 -13.06 9.62 -7.77
N THR A 79 -13.07 8.75 -6.76
CA THR A 79 -12.63 7.37 -6.88
C THR A 79 -13.82 6.43 -6.81
N GLN A 80 -13.74 5.39 -7.61
CA GLN A 80 -14.73 4.34 -7.67
C GLN A 80 -14.07 3.06 -7.20
N THR A 81 -14.57 2.53 -6.10
CA THR A 81 -14.11 1.26 -5.53
C THR A 81 -15.12 0.18 -5.89
N ALA A 82 -14.71 -0.73 -6.76
CA ALA A 82 -15.41 -1.98 -7.04
C ALA A 82 -14.69 -3.14 -6.33
N THR A 83 -15.36 -4.28 -6.22
CA THR A 83 -14.71 -5.53 -5.78
C THR A 83 -14.59 -6.48 -6.95
N ASP A 84 -13.38 -6.91 -7.25
CA ASP A 84 -13.14 -8.03 -8.16
C ASP A 84 -13.05 -9.32 -7.35
N THR A 85 -13.77 -10.34 -7.81
CA THR A 85 -13.48 -11.70 -7.36
C THR A 85 -12.40 -12.26 -8.28
N VAL A 86 -11.22 -12.55 -7.71
CA VAL A 86 -10.12 -13.17 -8.42
C VAL A 86 -10.13 -14.67 -8.13
N TYR A 87 -10.43 -15.47 -9.16
CA TYR A 87 -10.30 -16.92 -9.10
C TYR A 87 -8.87 -17.29 -9.47
N ARG A 88 -8.13 -17.84 -8.51
CA ARG A 88 -6.76 -18.32 -8.70
C ARG A 88 -6.78 -19.84 -8.78
N ALA A 89 -6.45 -20.37 -9.96
CA ALA A 89 -6.24 -21.78 -10.18
C ALA A 89 -4.75 -22.04 -10.38
N GLY A 90 -4.19 -22.99 -9.66
CA GLY A 90 -2.76 -23.27 -9.73
C GLY A 90 -2.41 -24.65 -9.19
N PHE A 91 -1.11 -24.91 -9.11
CA PHE A 91 -0.59 -26.18 -8.62
C PHE A 91 0.37 -25.95 -7.47
N ARG A 92 0.12 -26.62 -6.36
CA ARG A 92 1.07 -26.73 -5.26
C ARG A 92 1.93 -27.96 -5.46
N TYR A 93 3.23 -27.83 -5.17
CA TYR A 93 4.22 -28.89 -5.39
C TYR A 93 4.30 -29.28 -6.87
N GLY A 94 4.33 -28.28 -7.74
CA GLY A 94 4.40 -28.44 -9.18
C GLY A 94 5.77 -28.96 -9.66
N SER A 95 5.96 -28.95 -10.98
CA SER A 95 7.16 -29.49 -11.60
C SER A 95 8.42 -28.71 -11.23
N THR A 96 8.31 -27.39 -11.01
CA THR A 96 9.47 -26.56 -10.69
C THR A 96 9.93 -26.83 -9.27
N TRP A 97 8.99 -26.93 -8.33
CA TRP A 97 9.24 -27.30 -6.94
C TRP A 97 9.95 -28.64 -6.85
N LYS A 98 9.45 -29.67 -7.55
CA LYS A 98 10.10 -31.00 -7.59
C LYS A 98 11.55 -30.92 -8.07
N LYS A 99 11.84 -30.10 -9.09
CA LYS A 99 13.21 -29.91 -9.59
C LYS A 99 14.10 -29.21 -8.56
N VAL A 100 13.60 -28.16 -7.91
CA VAL A 100 14.34 -27.45 -6.86
C VAL A 100 14.60 -28.36 -5.65
N THR A 101 13.58 -29.10 -5.20
CA THR A 101 13.72 -30.09 -4.12
C THR A 101 14.73 -31.18 -4.49
N ALA A 102 14.76 -31.67 -5.73
CA ALA A 102 15.71 -32.67 -6.18
C ALA A 102 17.15 -32.15 -6.21
N LEU A 103 17.34 -30.91 -6.68
CA LEU A 103 18.65 -30.24 -6.65
C LEU A 103 19.16 -30.07 -5.23
N MET A 104 18.28 -29.64 -4.32
CA MET A 104 18.64 -29.39 -2.93
C MET A 104 18.93 -30.68 -2.17
N LEU A 105 18.17 -31.75 -2.43
CA LEU A 105 18.50 -33.09 -1.95
C LEU A 105 19.92 -33.49 -2.36
N ALA A 106 20.28 -33.30 -3.63
CA ALA A 106 21.61 -33.65 -4.13
C ALA A 106 22.72 -32.83 -3.45
N LEU A 107 22.47 -31.54 -3.19
CA LEU A 107 23.40 -30.67 -2.48
C LEU A 107 23.55 -31.07 -1.00
N GLU A 108 22.44 -31.27 -0.28
CA GLU A 108 22.44 -31.66 1.14
C GLU A 108 23.10 -33.03 1.33
N ALA A 109 22.73 -34.02 0.52
CA ALA A 109 23.35 -35.34 0.54
C ALA A 109 24.86 -35.28 0.17
N GLY A 110 25.21 -34.44 -0.81
CA GLY A 110 26.61 -34.23 -1.21
C GLY A 110 27.45 -33.60 -0.09
N ILE A 111 26.91 -32.61 0.62
CA ILE A 111 27.58 -31.98 1.76
C ILE A 111 27.71 -32.98 2.92
N ALA A 112 26.66 -33.75 3.21
CA ALA A 112 26.70 -34.79 4.25
C ALA A 112 27.77 -35.85 3.93
N ALA A 113 27.83 -36.32 2.68
CA ALA A 113 28.84 -37.28 2.24
C ALA A 113 30.26 -36.69 2.32
N ALA A 114 30.46 -35.46 1.86
CA ALA A 114 31.76 -34.80 1.94
C ALA A 114 32.23 -34.60 3.38
N ALA A 115 31.32 -34.23 4.30
CA ALA A 115 31.62 -34.11 5.72
C ALA A 115 31.90 -35.48 6.38
N TYR A 116 31.23 -36.54 5.93
CA TYR A 116 31.43 -37.90 6.44
C TYR A 116 32.78 -38.49 6.00
N PHE A 117 33.16 -38.34 4.73
CA PHE A 117 34.38 -38.93 4.19
C PHE A 117 35.63 -38.05 4.35
N GLY A 118 35.47 -36.73 4.33
CA GLY A 118 36.59 -35.77 4.39
C GLY A 118 36.78 -35.11 5.76
N GLY A 119 35.84 -35.31 6.69
CA GLY A 119 35.88 -34.71 8.01
C GLY A 119 36.60 -35.57 9.04
N ASP A 120 37.22 -34.91 10.03
CA ASP A 120 37.78 -35.59 11.19
C ASP A 120 36.63 -36.07 12.09
N PRO A 121 36.44 -37.40 12.27
CA PRO A 121 35.32 -37.96 13.01
C PRO A 121 35.41 -37.71 14.52
N THR A 122 36.58 -37.29 15.02
CA THR A 122 36.77 -36.96 16.43
C THR A 122 36.29 -35.55 16.78
N LYS A 123 36.00 -34.70 15.78
CA LYS A 123 35.51 -33.35 15.99
C LYS A 123 33.98 -33.32 16.06
N PRO A 124 33.40 -32.78 17.14
CA PRO A 124 31.94 -32.73 17.31
C PRO A 124 31.23 -31.92 16.21
N GLY A 125 31.88 -30.90 15.65
CA GLY A 125 31.33 -30.13 14.54
C GLY A 125 31.12 -30.95 13.25
N THR A 126 31.96 -31.95 12.99
CA THR A 126 31.81 -32.85 11.84
C THR A 126 30.58 -33.74 12.00
N GLN A 127 30.41 -34.32 13.19
CA GLN A 127 29.27 -35.21 13.48
C GLN A 127 27.94 -34.46 13.45
N VAL A 128 27.90 -33.23 13.98
CA VAL A 128 26.71 -32.37 13.92
C VAL A 128 26.36 -32.00 12.48
N ALA A 129 27.35 -31.69 11.64
CA ALA A 129 27.11 -31.36 10.23
C ALA A 129 26.58 -32.56 9.44
N VAL A 130 27.18 -33.75 9.61
CA VAL A 130 26.70 -35.00 8.97
C VAL A 130 25.28 -35.32 9.43
N GLY A 131 24.99 -35.23 10.73
CA GLY A 131 23.66 -35.48 11.27
C GLY A 131 22.61 -34.50 10.75
N PHE A 132 22.92 -33.20 10.77
CA PHE A 132 22.01 -32.16 10.29
C PHE A 132 21.69 -32.30 8.80
N PHE A 133 22.71 -32.34 7.93
CA PHE A 133 22.49 -32.44 6.50
C PHE A 133 21.99 -33.82 6.06
N GLY A 134 22.37 -34.90 6.75
CA GLY A 134 21.86 -36.23 6.48
C GLY A 134 20.36 -36.35 6.79
N LEU A 135 19.91 -35.81 7.93
CA LEU A 135 18.50 -35.80 8.29
C LEU A 135 17.68 -34.86 7.39
N ASP A 136 18.20 -33.67 7.07
CA ASP A 136 17.50 -32.74 6.19
C ASP A 136 17.40 -33.31 4.76
N ALA A 137 18.46 -33.94 4.24
CA ALA A 137 18.42 -34.66 2.96
C ALA A 137 17.35 -35.76 2.95
N LEU A 138 17.22 -36.56 4.01
CA LEU A 138 16.16 -37.56 4.11
C LEU A 138 14.76 -36.91 4.11
N GLY A 139 14.60 -35.80 4.83
CA GLY A 139 13.38 -34.99 4.82
C GLY A 139 13.05 -34.45 3.42
N THR A 140 14.04 -33.87 2.74
CA THR A 140 13.95 -33.35 1.37
C THR A 140 13.63 -34.46 0.37
N ALA A 141 14.16 -35.67 0.55
CA ALA A 141 13.82 -36.85 -0.24
C ALA A 141 12.34 -37.24 -0.05
N ALA A 142 11.81 -37.20 1.17
CA ALA A 142 10.38 -37.45 1.41
C ALA A 142 9.50 -36.40 0.72
N LEU A 143 9.92 -35.14 0.67
CA LEU A 143 9.21 -34.06 -0.05
C LEU A 143 9.08 -34.34 -1.56
N LEU A 144 10.04 -35.03 -2.18
CA LEU A 144 9.93 -35.45 -3.59
C LEU A 144 8.75 -36.38 -3.87
N PHE A 145 8.15 -37.00 -2.87
CA PHE A 145 6.97 -37.85 -3.02
C PHE A 145 5.65 -37.17 -2.66
N VAL A 146 5.68 -35.94 -2.13
CA VAL A 146 4.44 -35.19 -1.85
C VAL A 146 3.65 -34.98 -3.13
N PRO A 147 2.40 -35.44 -3.24
CA PRO A 147 1.66 -35.37 -4.48
C PRO A 147 1.42 -33.91 -4.88
N ARG A 148 1.45 -33.66 -6.19
CA ARG A 148 1.02 -32.39 -6.76
C ARG A 148 -0.44 -32.17 -6.38
N LYS A 149 -0.76 -30.96 -5.88
CA LYS A 149 -2.10 -30.62 -5.45
C LYS A 149 -2.64 -29.46 -6.29
N GLU A 150 -3.79 -29.65 -6.91
CA GLU A 150 -4.54 -28.55 -7.51
C GLU A 150 -5.11 -27.67 -6.40
N ILE A 151 -4.95 -26.37 -6.58
CA ILE A 151 -5.51 -25.38 -5.67
C ILE A 151 -6.46 -24.48 -6.45
N TYR A 152 -7.64 -24.30 -5.87
CA TYR A 152 -8.63 -23.35 -6.31
C TYR A 152 -8.87 -22.40 -5.14
N ARG A 153 -8.64 -21.11 -5.36
CA ARG A 153 -8.91 -20.08 -4.36
C ARG A 153 -9.72 -18.97 -4.99
N ARG A 154 -10.62 -18.43 -4.17
CA ARG A 154 -11.35 -17.20 -4.41
C ARG A 154 -10.76 -16.13 -3.50
N ASP A 155 -10.17 -15.10 -4.09
CA ASP A 155 -9.77 -13.88 -3.38
C ASP A 155 -10.73 -12.75 -3.77
N VAL A 156 -11.01 -11.84 -2.84
CA VAL A 156 -11.76 -10.61 -3.11
C VAL A 156 -10.77 -9.46 -3.03
N GLU A 157 -10.57 -8.77 -4.14
CA GLU A 157 -9.61 -7.67 -4.27
C GLU A 157 -10.36 -6.37 -4.58
N PRO A 158 -10.08 -5.26 -3.85
CA PRO A 158 -10.66 -3.98 -4.19
C PRO A 158 -9.98 -3.43 -5.44
N VAL A 159 -10.78 -3.01 -6.42
CA VAL A 159 -10.31 -2.29 -7.61
C VAL A 159 -10.74 -0.84 -7.46
N VAL A 160 -9.76 0.04 -7.33
CA VAL A 160 -9.98 1.48 -7.24
C VAL A 160 -9.65 2.11 -8.59
N SER A 161 -10.65 2.67 -9.25
CA SER A 161 -10.47 3.47 -10.47
C SER A 161 -10.72 4.95 -10.18
N THR A 162 -10.00 5.83 -10.86
CA THR A 162 -10.26 7.28 -10.78
C THR A 162 -11.22 7.66 -11.88
N LEU A 163 -12.40 8.18 -11.53
CA LEU A 163 -13.40 8.62 -12.51
C LEU A 163 -13.15 10.06 -12.95
N ARG A 164 -12.86 10.94 -12.00
CA ARG A 164 -12.78 12.39 -12.20
C ARG A 164 -11.76 13.02 -11.27
N THR A 165 -11.15 14.11 -11.72
CA THR A 165 -10.18 14.92 -10.98
C THR A 165 -10.64 16.36 -10.78
N ASP A 166 -11.86 16.67 -11.18
CA ASP A 166 -12.51 17.96 -10.99
C ASP A 166 -13.52 17.91 -9.84
N CYS A 167 -13.82 19.07 -9.26
CA CYS A 167 -14.79 19.15 -8.16
C CYS A 167 -16.22 19.07 -8.70
N PRO A 168 -17.11 18.25 -8.11
CA PRO A 168 -18.48 18.12 -8.58
C PRO A 168 -19.29 19.38 -8.27
N ALA A 169 -20.27 19.67 -9.13
CA ALA A 169 -21.21 20.77 -8.89
C ALA A 169 -21.99 20.58 -7.59
N GLY A 170 -22.20 21.66 -6.84
CA GLY A 170 -22.90 21.64 -5.55
C GLY A 170 -22.02 21.31 -4.34
N LEU A 171 -20.70 21.24 -4.53
CA LEU A 171 -19.73 21.19 -3.42
C LEU A 171 -19.65 22.57 -2.76
N LEU A 172 -19.74 22.59 -1.43
CA LEU A 172 -19.69 23.80 -0.62
C LEU A 172 -18.59 23.67 0.44
N LEU A 173 -17.89 24.77 0.72
CA LEU A 173 -16.90 24.87 1.78
C LEU A 173 -17.39 25.86 2.84
N ASP A 174 -17.56 25.39 4.08
CA ASP A 174 -17.85 26.22 5.24
C ASP A 174 -16.52 26.60 5.90
N VAL A 175 -16.24 27.90 5.92
CA VAL A 175 -15.08 28.49 6.58
C VAL A 175 -15.59 29.44 7.65
N ALA A 176 -15.27 29.14 8.91
CA ALA A 176 -15.66 29.97 10.06
C ALA A 176 -17.17 30.23 10.20
N GLY A 177 -18.04 29.36 9.67
CA GLY A 177 -19.50 29.51 9.72
C GLY A 177 -20.10 30.20 8.48
N GLU A 178 -19.26 30.59 7.51
CA GLU A 178 -19.70 31.12 6.23
C GLU A 178 -19.50 30.09 5.12
N THR A 179 -20.52 29.90 4.27
CA THR A 179 -20.52 28.88 3.23
C THR A 179 -20.20 29.47 1.86
N PHE A 180 -19.20 28.93 1.19
CA PHE A 180 -18.72 29.34 -0.12
C PHE A 180 -18.89 28.21 -1.14
N PRO A 181 -19.42 28.49 -2.35
CA PRO A 181 -19.52 27.48 -3.41
C PRO A 181 -18.14 27.16 -3.99
N VAL A 182 -17.88 25.87 -4.25
CA VAL A 182 -16.66 25.40 -4.91
C VAL A 182 -16.95 25.18 -6.39
N ASP A 183 -16.16 25.80 -7.28
CA ASP A 183 -16.26 25.59 -8.72
C ASP A 183 -15.62 24.26 -9.18
N ALA A 184 -15.75 23.90 -10.46
CA ALA A 184 -15.18 22.66 -10.99
C ALA A 184 -13.64 22.61 -10.91
N ALA A 185 -12.98 23.76 -10.86
CA ALA A 185 -11.53 23.87 -10.69
C ALA A 185 -11.11 23.86 -9.21
N GLY A 186 -12.05 23.76 -8.27
CA GLY A 186 -11.77 23.74 -6.83
C GLY A 186 -11.71 25.12 -6.17
N ARG A 187 -12.06 26.19 -6.87
CA ARG A 187 -11.96 27.56 -6.33
C ARG A 187 -13.22 27.95 -5.57
N ILE A 188 -13.04 28.76 -4.53
CA ILE A 188 -14.11 29.22 -3.63
C ILE A 188 -14.48 30.71 -3.81
N GLY A 189 -13.95 31.32 -4.87
CA GLY A 189 -14.09 32.76 -5.14
C GLY A 189 -13.22 33.63 -4.22
N GLU A 190 -13.12 34.92 -4.53
CA GLU A 190 -12.24 35.86 -3.81
C GLU A 190 -12.64 36.04 -2.35
N LEU A 191 -13.95 36.12 -2.06
CA LEU A 191 -14.46 36.25 -0.69
C LEU A 191 -14.17 35.00 0.14
N GLY A 192 -14.34 33.81 -0.44
CA GLY A 192 -14.01 32.55 0.23
C GLY A 192 -12.52 32.41 0.49
N GLU A 193 -11.67 32.79 -0.47
CA GLU A 193 -10.22 32.81 -0.28
C GLU A 193 -9.81 33.78 0.83
N ALA A 194 -10.41 34.96 0.90
CA ALA A 194 -10.16 35.93 1.97
C ALA A 194 -10.60 35.40 3.35
N ALA A 195 -11.76 34.74 3.43
CA ALA A 195 -12.25 34.12 4.65
C ALA A 195 -11.35 32.96 5.12
N LEU A 196 -10.91 32.10 4.19
CA LEU A 196 -9.96 31.02 4.46
C LEU A 196 -8.63 31.57 4.97
N ASP A 197 -8.13 32.63 4.33
CA ASP A 197 -6.89 33.28 4.72
C ASP A 197 -6.96 33.93 6.10
N ALA A 198 -8.10 34.55 6.44
CA ALA A 198 -8.36 35.06 7.78
C ALA A 198 -8.42 33.93 8.82
N TRP A 199 -9.09 32.81 8.50
CA TRP A 199 -9.18 31.63 9.37
C TRP A 199 -7.80 31.02 9.65
N MET A 200 -6.95 30.88 8.63
CA MET A 200 -5.58 30.33 8.75
C MET A 200 -4.67 31.17 9.65
N ARG A 201 -4.98 32.46 9.82
CA ARG A 201 -4.24 33.41 10.68
C ARG A 201 -4.89 33.66 12.03
N ALA A 202 -6.12 33.19 12.24
CA ALA A 202 -6.84 33.37 13.49
C ALA A 202 -6.49 32.27 14.53
N PRO A 203 -6.47 32.60 15.84
CA PRO A 203 -6.37 31.62 16.92
C PRO A 203 -7.71 30.89 17.12
N THR A 204 -8.13 30.14 16.11
CA THR A 204 -9.41 29.43 16.06
C THR A 204 -9.21 27.91 15.95
N THR A 205 -10.14 27.17 16.54
CA THR A 205 -10.27 25.71 16.41
C THR A 205 -11.53 25.30 15.66
N LEU A 206 -12.27 26.27 15.11
CA LEU A 206 -13.50 26.01 14.36
C LEU A 206 -13.17 25.15 13.12
N PRO A 207 -13.82 24.01 12.91
CA PRO A 207 -13.52 23.16 11.77
C PRO A 207 -13.90 23.87 10.46
N ILE A 208 -13.09 23.68 9.43
CA ILE A 208 -13.51 23.91 8.05
C ILE A 208 -14.34 22.71 7.65
N ARG A 209 -15.52 22.90 7.07
CA ARG A 209 -16.39 21.78 6.68
C ARG A 209 -16.59 21.72 5.18
N VAL A 210 -16.59 20.51 4.66
CA VAL A 210 -16.99 20.24 3.27
C VAL A 210 -18.41 19.71 3.30
N THR A 211 -19.29 20.35 2.55
CA THR A 211 -20.68 19.92 2.38
C THR A 211 -20.90 19.52 0.93
N TYR A 212 -21.41 18.31 0.72
CA TYR A 212 -21.82 17.83 -0.60
C TYR A 212 -23.11 17.02 -0.46
N ARG A 213 -24.17 17.46 -1.12
CA ARG A 213 -25.53 16.92 -0.96
C ARG A 213 -25.94 16.94 0.52
N GLU A 214 -26.20 15.78 1.12
CA GLU A 214 -26.61 15.62 2.52
C GLU A 214 -25.44 15.31 3.46
N HIS A 215 -24.21 15.20 2.92
CA HIS A 215 -23.03 14.87 3.71
C HIS A 215 -22.28 16.14 4.11
N VAL A 216 -22.02 16.28 5.41
CA VAL A 216 -21.20 17.32 6.02
C VAL A 216 -20.04 16.64 6.73
N ILE A 217 -18.81 16.95 6.34
CA ILE A 217 -17.62 16.36 6.95
C ILE A 217 -16.59 17.45 7.24
N ASP A 218 -16.02 17.42 8.44
CA ASP A 218 -14.96 18.33 8.85
C ASP A 218 -13.66 18.00 8.10
N LEU A 219 -13.10 19.01 7.43
CA LEU A 219 -11.77 18.97 6.84
C LEU A 219 -10.75 19.22 7.95
N ALA A 220 -10.04 18.17 8.35
CA ALA A 220 -8.99 18.29 9.35
C ALA A 220 -7.79 19.06 8.77
N ILE A 221 -7.61 20.31 9.20
CA ILE A 221 -6.42 21.10 8.87
C ILE A 221 -5.41 20.96 10.00
N GLY A 222 -4.23 20.44 9.68
CA GLY A 222 -3.14 20.27 10.62
C GLY A 222 -2.25 21.51 10.75
N HIS A 223 -1.33 21.45 11.72
CA HIS A 223 -0.36 22.53 11.97
C HIS A 223 0.55 22.79 10.76
N ASN A 224 0.94 21.73 10.03
CA ASN A 224 1.83 21.84 8.87
C ASN A 224 1.14 22.58 7.70
N GLU A 225 -0.16 22.34 7.52
CA GLU A 225 -1.01 23.02 6.55
C GLU A 225 -1.05 24.52 6.81
N VAL A 226 -1.37 24.91 8.04
CA VAL A 226 -1.42 26.32 8.46
C VAL A 226 -0.06 27.00 8.33
N CYS A 227 1.00 26.32 8.78
CA CYS A 227 2.38 26.80 8.63
C CYS A 227 2.77 27.03 7.18
N THR A 228 2.46 26.05 6.31
CA THR A 228 2.83 26.14 4.90
C THR A 228 2.02 27.22 4.20
N TRP A 229 0.73 27.35 4.51
CA TRP A 229 -0.11 28.45 4.04
C TRP A 229 0.49 29.82 4.39
N ASN A 230 0.75 30.07 5.67
CA ASN A 230 1.25 31.37 6.14
C ASN A 230 2.62 31.70 5.53
N ARG A 231 3.53 30.73 5.46
CA ARG A 231 4.85 30.93 4.85
C ARG A 231 4.76 31.20 3.35
N THR A 232 3.84 30.55 2.63
CA THR A 232 3.74 30.67 1.16
C THR A 232 2.94 31.89 0.70
N ARG A 233 1.93 32.30 1.45
CA ARG A 233 1.06 33.44 1.10
C ARG A 233 1.51 34.77 1.71
N HIS A 234 2.09 34.76 2.91
CA HIS A 234 2.41 35.97 3.67
C HIS A 234 3.89 36.13 4.03
N GLU A 235 4.74 35.13 3.71
CA GLU A 235 6.13 35.06 4.16
C GLU A 235 6.28 35.09 5.70
N ASP A 236 5.19 34.79 6.41
CA ASP A 236 5.11 34.88 7.87
C ASP A 236 5.58 33.59 8.55
N PRO A 237 6.14 33.68 9.77
CA PRO A 237 6.45 32.51 10.58
C PRO A 237 5.17 31.77 11.00
N CYS A 238 5.32 30.48 11.31
CA CYS A 238 4.22 29.66 11.83
C CYS A 238 3.57 30.32 13.06
N PRO A 239 2.24 30.45 13.11
CA PRO A 239 1.57 31.00 14.28
C PRO A 239 1.82 30.12 15.51
N ALA A 240 2.35 30.73 16.57
CA ALA A 240 2.80 30.03 17.78
C ALA A 240 1.67 29.40 18.61
N TYR A 241 0.42 29.79 18.35
CA TYR A 241 -0.76 29.39 19.13
C TYR A 241 -1.42 28.08 18.65
N TRP A 242 -0.93 27.44 17.58
CA TRP A 242 -1.52 26.19 17.08
C TRP A 242 -1.06 24.98 17.89
N VAL A 243 -1.97 24.42 18.69
CA VAL A 243 -1.75 23.19 19.49
C VAL A 243 -2.49 22.01 18.84
N ARG A 244 -1.70 21.03 18.37
CA ARG A 244 -2.03 19.65 17.91
C ARG A 244 -3.51 19.29 17.68
N SER A 245 -3.88 19.21 16.39
CA SER A 245 -4.70 18.09 15.90
C SER A 245 -3.76 17.02 15.31
N PRO A 246 -4.04 15.72 15.50
CA PRO A 246 -3.22 14.66 14.90
C PRO A 246 -3.16 14.86 13.38
N ALA A 247 -1.96 14.69 12.83
CA ALA A 247 -1.66 14.86 11.41
C ALA A 247 -2.49 13.88 10.57
N ILE A 248 -3.67 14.33 10.14
CA ILE A 248 -4.40 13.76 9.01
C ILE A 248 -4.25 14.82 7.94
N ALA A 249 -3.47 14.51 6.90
CA ALA A 249 -3.30 15.37 5.74
C ALA A 249 -4.67 15.86 5.30
N GLY A 250 -4.85 17.18 5.14
CA GLY A 250 -6.13 17.87 4.91
C GLY A 250 -6.90 17.33 3.73
N SER A 251 -7.52 16.17 3.94
CA SER A 251 -8.16 15.33 2.95
C SER A 251 -9.28 14.57 3.62
N VAL A 252 -10.41 14.51 2.94
CA VAL A 252 -11.62 13.88 3.44
C VAL A 252 -12.28 13.09 2.32
N GLU A 253 -12.82 11.93 2.65
CA GLU A 253 -13.60 11.13 1.71
C GLU A 253 -15.09 11.34 1.99
N VAL A 254 -15.81 11.89 1.02
CA VAL A 254 -17.26 12.02 1.06
C VAL A 254 -17.89 10.86 0.28
N PRO A 255 -18.79 10.06 0.88
CA PRO A 255 -19.50 9.04 0.12
C PRO A 255 -20.42 9.70 -0.92
N MET A 256 -20.35 9.23 -2.18
CA MET A 256 -21.19 9.74 -3.27
C MET A 256 -22.40 8.85 -3.59
N GLY A 257 -22.44 7.66 -2.99
CA GLY A 257 -23.52 6.68 -3.12
C GLY A 257 -23.03 5.33 -3.61
N THR A 258 -23.96 4.39 -3.77
CA THR A 258 -23.70 3.09 -4.41
C THR A 258 -24.35 3.12 -5.78
N LEU A 259 -23.55 2.98 -6.84
CA LEU A 259 -24.08 2.78 -8.18
C LEU A 259 -24.29 1.28 -8.37
N THR A 260 -25.54 0.88 -8.56
CA THR A 260 -25.85 -0.44 -9.11
C THR A 260 -25.56 -0.35 -10.61
N GLN A 261 -24.54 -1.06 -11.09
CA GLN A 261 -24.41 -1.27 -12.53
C GLN A 261 -25.68 -2.00 -12.99
N LEU A 262 -26.51 -1.31 -13.78
CA LEU A 262 -27.57 -1.97 -14.55
C LEU A 262 -26.90 -2.88 -15.59
N PRO A 263 -27.45 -4.08 -15.83
CA PRO A 263 -26.88 -5.10 -16.70
C PRO A 263 -26.73 -4.65 -18.16
#